data_AF-A0A962PY80-F1
#
_entry.id   AF-A0A962PY80-F1
#
_cell.length_a   1.000
_cell.length_b   1.000
_cell.length_c   1.000
_cell.angle_alpha   90.00
_cell.angle_beta   90.00
_cell.angle_gamma   90.00
#
_symmetry.space_group_name_H-M   'P 1'
#
loop_
_entity.id
_entity.type
_entity.pdbx_description
1 polymer ?
#
loop_
_entity_poly.entity_id
_entity_poly.type
_entity_poly.pdbx_seq_one_letter_code
_entity_poly.pdbx_strand_id
1 'polypeptide(L)'
;MMNRLILLTPMLLFGVGGAYLLYVFLQAGNEGPVHDNLLPELIGFCLEGFFLIGLFSLIQRRREHERRHELRQSLRGALREILSYLDIGLLRENEEPADSRALEEDPQMVVSLFRKIMSNPPLELDAMARLKDVAGRNLTTIHDLIPVAAQLSAKHMRWWLAITESVRHLSEATDRSAVTAALHQFLAGLGEFDELEL
;
A
#
# COMPACT_ATOMS: atom_id res chain seq x y z
N MET A 1 15.24 3.84 5.53
CA MET A 1 16.68 3.78 5.21
C MET A 1 17.45 2.79 6.09
N MET A 2 17.21 2.74 7.41
CA MET A 2 17.91 1.84 8.35
C MET A 2 17.85 0.35 7.96
N ASN A 3 16.68 -0.18 7.55
CA ASN A 3 16.56 -1.58 7.13
C ASN A 3 17.37 -1.92 5.88
N ARG A 4 17.53 -0.99 4.93
CA ARG A 4 18.33 -1.25 3.72
C ARG A 4 19.82 -1.32 4.05
N LEU A 5 20.30 -0.46 4.95
CA LEU A 5 21.70 -0.44 5.39
C LEU A 5 22.05 -1.70 6.19
N ILE A 6 21.18 -2.14 7.10
CA ILE A 6 21.41 -3.37 7.88
C ILE A 6 21.50 -4.60 6.97
N LEU A 7 20.72 -4.63 5.89
CA LEU A 7 20.72 -5.75 4.95
C LEU A 7 21.87 -5.72 3.94
N LEU A 8 22.30 -4.52 3.53
CA LEU A 8 23.45 -4.33 2.63
C LEU A 8 24.79 -4.56 3.32
N THR A 9 24.87 -4.32 4.64
CA THR A 9 26.11 -4.47 5.42
C THR A 9 26.73 -5.87 5.32
N PRO A 10 26.00 -6.97 5.60
CA PRO A 10 26.58 -8.31 5.47
C PRO A 10 26.87 -8.67 4.01
N MET A 11 26.04 -8.23 3.05
CA MET A 11 26.29 -8.47 1.63
C MET A 11 27.58 -7.78 1.14
N LEU A 12 27.85 -6.56 1.60
CA LEU A 12 29.12 -5.87 1.35
C LEU A 12 30.30 -6.55 2.04
N LEU A 13 30.13 -7.00 3.29
CA LEU A 13 31.17 -7.71 4.03
C LEU A 13 31.62 -8.98 3.30
N PHE A 14 30.67 -9.83 2.88
CA PHE A 14 30.97 -11.07 2.16
C PHE A 14 31.47 -10.81 0.74
N GLY A 15 30.91 -9.82 0.04
CA GLY A 15 31.34 -9.46 -1.32
C GLY A 15 32.75 -8.87 -1.38
N VAL A 16 33.03 -7.87 -0.53
CA VAL A 16 34.35 -7.21 -0.47
C VAL A 16 35.38 -8.14 0.16
N GLY A 17 35.01 -8.87 1.22
CA GLY A 17 35.87 -9.87 1.86
C GLY A 17 36.25 -10.99 0.90
N GLY A 18 35.28 -11.56 0.18
CA GLY A 18 35.52 -12.57 -0.85
C GLY A 18 36.40 -12.06 -2.00
N ALA A 19 36.16 -10.83 -2.49
CA ALA A 19 36.96 -10.23 -3.54
C ALA A 19 38.42 -9.97 -3.10
N TYR A 20 38.62 -9.54 -1.86
CA TYR A 20 39.96 -9.36 -1.28
C TYR A 20 40.69 -10.70 -1.15
N LEU A 21 40.02 -11.74 -0.64
CA LEU A 21 40.61 -13.08 -0.53
C LEU A 21 40.97 -13.66 -1.90
N LEU A 22 40.11 -13.45 -2.92
CA LEU A 22 40.39 -13.84 -4.29
C LEU A 22 41.60 -13.09 -4.87
N TYR A 23 41.72 -11.80 -4.59
CA TYR A 23 42.90 -11.01 -4.99
C TYR A 23 44.19 -11.55 -4.36
N VAL A 24 44.17 -11.89 -3.06
CA VAL A 24 45.31 -12.50 -2.36
C VAL A 24 45.64 -13.90 -2.91
N PHE A 25 44.62 -14.69 -3.25
CA PHE A 25 44.80 -16.02 -3.85
C PHE A 25 45.51 -15.94 -5.21
N LEU A 26 45.18 -14.94 -6.03
CA LEU A 26 45.74 -14.74 -7.38
C LEU A 26 47.16 -14.14 -7.39
N GLN A 27 47.69 -13.67 -6.27
CA GLN A 27 49.09 -13.20 -6.21
C GLN A 27 50.05 -14.39 -6.30
N ALA A 28 50.88 -14.40 -7.35
CA ALA A 28 51.89 -15.43 -7.57
C ALA A 28 53.02 -15.34 -6.53
N GLY A 29 53.42 -16.50 -5.98
CA GLY A 29 54.56 -16.63 -5.07
C GLY A 29 54.23 -17.01 -3.62
N ASN A 30 52.95 -17.21 -3.28
CA ASN A 30 52.54 -17.78 -1.99
C ASN A 30 52.24 -19.28 -2.16
N GLU A 31 53.09 -20.13 -1.61
CA GLU A 31 52.86 -21.57 -1.49
C GLU A 31 52.79 -21.94 0.00
N GLY A 32 51.81 -22.75 0.39
CA GLY A 32 51.69 -23.23 1.76
C GLY A 32 50.28 -23.68 2.15
N PRO A 33 50.13 -24.43 3.25
CA PRO A 33 48.86 -25.09 3.63
C PRO A 33 47.66 -24.14 3.78
N VAL A 34 47.94 -22.88 4.13
CA VAL A 34 46.94 -21.82 4.28
C VAL A 34 46.46 -21.30 2.91
N HIS A 35 47.35 -21.18 1.93
CA HIS A 35 47.02 -20.71 0.58
C HIS A 35 46.31 -21.82 -0.22
N ASP A 36 46.76 -23.06 -0.09
CA ASP A 36 46.25 -24.18 -0.90
C ASP A 36 44.90 -24.75 -0.42
N ASN A 37 44.61 -24.68 0.88
CA ASN A 37 43.38 -25.27 1.45
C ASN A 37 42.46 -24.21 2.08
N LEU A 38 42.99 -23.40 3.00
CA LEU A 38 42.17 -22.50 3.81
C LEU A 38 41.61 -21.32 2.99
N LEU A 39 42.42 -20.69 2.13
CA LEU A 39 41.97 -19.58 1.29
C LEU A 39 40.79 -19.96 0.37
N PRO A 40 40.87 -21.06 -0.43
CA PRO A 40 39.77 -21.51 -1.26
C PRO A 40 38.48 -21.78 -0.47
N GLU A 41 38.58 -22.41 0.71
CA GLU A 41 37.44 -22.64 1.58
C GLU A 41 36.80 -21.33 2.07
N LEU A 42 37.61 -20.35 2.50
CA LEU A 42 37.09 -19.04 2.91
C LEU A 42 36.48 -18.24 1.75
N ILE A 43 37.04 -18.35 0.53
CA ILE A 43 36.46 -17.75 -0.68
C ILE A 43 35.10 -18.38 -0.98
N GLY A 44 35.02 -19.72 -0.93
CA GLY A 44 33.77 -20.47 -1.07
C GLY A 44 32.72 -20.03 -0.05
N PHE A 45 33.12 -19.96 1.23
CA PHE A 45 32.26 -19.46 2.31
C PHE A 45 31.78 -18.03 2.07
N CYS A 46 32.65 -17.13 1.58
CA CYS A 46 32.25 -15.76 1.26
C CYS A 46 31.27 -15.69 0.09
N LEU A 47 31.48 -16.50 -0.96
CA LEU A 47 30.57 -16.56 -2.11
C LEU A 47 29.21 -17.13 -1.72
N GLU A 48 29.18 -18.21 -0.94
CA GLU A 48 27.93 -18.79 -0.43
C GLU A 48 27.19 -17.81 0.47
N GLY A 49 27.89 -17.16 1.41
CA GLY A 49 27.32 -16.13 2.29
C GLY A 49 26.73 -14.96 1.50
N PHE A 50 27.47 -14.47 0.50
CA PHE A 50 26.98 -13.41 -0.40
C PHE A 50 25.72 -13.83 -1.14
N PHE A 51 25.71 -15.04 -1.72
CA PHE A 51 24.60 -15.51 -2.53
C PHE A 51 23.35 -15.78 -1.69
N LEU A 52 23.49 -16.46 -0.55
CA LEU A 52 22.37 -16.77 0.35
C LEU A 52 21.73 -15.51 0.92
N ILE A 53 22.55 -14.57 1.41
CA ILE A 53 22.06 -13.31 1.98
C ILE A 53 21.44 -12.44 0.88
N GLY A 54 22.07 -12.38 -0.30
CA GLY A 54 21.55 -11.65 -1.45
C GLY A 54 20.19 -12.18 -1.94
N LEU A 55 20.05 -13.51 -2.04
CA LEU A 55 18.79 -14.13 -2.44
C LEU A 55 17.71 -13.93 -1.39
N PHE A 56 18.03 -14.15 -0.11
CA PHE A 56 17.08 -13.97 0.98
C PHE A 56 16.60 -12.51 1.10
N SER A 57 17.53 -11.56 0.94
CA SER A 57 17.23 -10.12 0.83
C SER A 57 16.21 -9.81 -0.27
N LEU A 58 16.43 -10.37 -1.46
CA LEU A 58 15.55 -10.17 -2.60
C LEU A 58 14.16 -10.75 -2.33
N ILE A 59 14.09 -11.95 -1.75
CA ILE A 59 12.83 -12.60 -1.39
C ILE A 59 12.08 -11.80 -0.33
N GLN A 60 12.76 -11.36 0.74
CA GLN A 60 12.17 -10.53 1.78
C GLN A 60 11.60 -9.24 1.20
N ARG A 61 12.35 -8.58 0.31
CA ARG A 61 11.89 -7.35 -0.33
C ARG A 61 10.65 -7.56 -1.20
N ARG A 62 10.56 -8.68 -1.92
CA ARG A 62 9.36 -9.03 -2.68
C ARG A 62 8.16 -9.25 -1.77
N ARG A 63 8.32 -10.07 -0.73
CA ARG A 63 7.25 -10.35 0.24
C ARG A 63 6.76 -9.11 0.96
N GLU A 64 7.67 -8.20 1.33
CA GLU A 64 7.30 -6.94 1.96
C GLU A 64 6.48 -6.06 1.01
N HIS A 65 6.86 -5.99 -0.27
CA HIS A 65 6.05 -5.28 -1.27
C HIS A 65 4.67 -5.92 -1.44
N GLU A 66 4.58 -7.24 -1.58
CA GLU A 66 3.30 -7.96 -1.68
C GLU A 66 2.41 -7.69 -0.47
N ARG A 67 2.97 -7.81 0.74
CA ARG A 67 2.27 -7.50 2.00
C ARG A 67 1.72 -6.07 2.03
N ARG A 68 2.51 -5.08 1.60
CA ARG A 68 2.05 -3.68 1.55
C ARG A 68 0.90 -3.49 0.55
N HIS A 69 0.90 -4.21 -0.57
CA HIS A 69 -0.22 -4.19 -1.52
C HIS A 69 -1.48 -4.84 -0.91
N GLU A 70 -1.35 -5.99 -0.24
CA GLU A 70 -2.46 -6.65 0.45
C GLU A 70 -3.09 -5.75 1.53
N LEU A 71 -2.26 -5.06 2.34
CA LEU A 71 -2.74 -4.11 3.34
C LEU A 71 -3.52 -2.95 2.70
N ARG A 72 -3.02 -2.40 1.58
CA ARG A 72 -3.76 -1.36 0.83
C ARG A 72 -5.08 -1.89 0.28
N GLN A 73 -5.09 -3.10 -0.28
CA GLN A 73 -6.31 -3.71 -0.81
C GLN A 73 -7.32 -3.98 0.30
N SER A 74 -6.89 -4.42 1.48
CA SER A 74 -7.75 -4.59 2.65
C SER A 74 -8.39 -3.26 3.09
N LEU A 75 -7.64 -2.16 3.06
CA LEU A 75 -8.15 -0.82 3.36
C LEU A 75 -9.20 -0.40 2.32
N ARG A 76 -8.92 -0.56 1.03
CA ARG A 76 -9.88 -0.23 -0.02
C ARG A 76 -11.14 -1.11 -0.01
N GLY A 77 -10.99 -2.40 0.29
CA GLY A 77 -12.12 -3.31 0.44
C GLY A 77 -13.11 -2.86 1.52
N ALA A 78 -12.65 -2.23 2.60
CA ALA A 78 -13.53 -1.69 3.63
C ALA A 78 -14.37 -0.49 3.15
N LEU A 79 -13.94 0.20 2.10
CA LEU A 79 -14.66 1.32 1.50
C LEU A 79 -15.62 0.91 0.37
N ARG A 80 -15.54 -0.35 -0.10
CA ARG A 80 -16.29 -0.84 -1.26
C ARG A 80 -17.79 -0.59 -1.13
N GLU A 81 -18.38 -0.90 0.02
CA GLU A 81 -19.83 -0.76 0.17
C GLU A 81 -20.27 0.71 0.02
N ILE A 82 -19.54 1.65 0.64
CA ILE A 82 -19.83 3.10 0.49
C ILE A 82 -19.69 3.53 -0.98
N LEU A 83 -18.61 3.11 -1.65
CA LEU A 83 -18.36 3.43 -3.06
C LEU A 83 -19.42 2.83 -3.99
N SER A 84 -19.91 1.62 -3.70
CA SER A 84 -20.94 0.95 -4.49
C SER A 84 -22.28 1.67 -4.40
N TYR A 85 -22.73 2.04 -3.20
CA TYR A 85 -23.95 2.82 -3.05
C TYR A 85 -23.84 4.23 -3.65
N LEU A 86 -22.62 4.79 -3.63
CA LEU A 86 -22.35 6.08 -4.25
C LEU A 86 -22.44 6.01 -5.76
N ASP A 87 -21.84 4.99 -6.35
CA ASP A 87 -21.90 4.75 -7.79
C ASP A 87 -23.35 4.53 -8.25
N ILE A 88 -24.10 3.66 -7.57
CA ILE A 88 -25.53 3.43 -7.83
C ILE A 88 -26.34 4.73 -7.73
N GLY A 89 -26.08 5.54 -6.70
CA GLY A 89 -26.75 6.82 -6.49
C GLY A 89 -26.41 7.90 -7.53
N LEU A 90 -25.34 7.69 -8.31
CA LEU A 90 -24.87 8.60 -9.36
C LEU A 90 -25.15 8.09 -10.77
N LEU A 91 -25.78 6.92 -10.92
CA LEU A 91 -26.12 6.36 -12.22
C LEU A 91 -27.10 7.27 -12.97
N ARG A 92 -26.87 7.37 -14.27
CA ARG A 92 -27.83 7.96 -15.22
C ARG A 92 -28.75 6.85 -15.75
N GLU A 93 -29.89 7.22 -16.34
CA GLU A 93 -30.94 6.30 -16.81
C GLU A 93 -30.47 5.16 -17.73
N ASN A 94 -29.28 5.25 -18.34
CA ASN A 94 -28.69 4.23 -19.22
C ASN A 94 -27.28 3.78 -18.80
N GLU A 95 -26.85 4.08 -17.57
CA GLU A 95 -25.55 3.62 -17.05
C GLU A 95 -25.75 2.35 -16.21
N GLU A 96 -24.87 1.37 -16.40
CA GLU A 96 -24.78 0.20 -15.54
C GLU A 96 -23.88 0.50 -14.31
N PRO A 97 -24.19 -0.05 -13.13
CA PRO A 97 -23.32 0.05 -11.97
C PRO A 97 -21.94 -0.53 -12.28
N ALA A 98 -20.91 0.12 -11.76
CA ALA A 98 -19.54 -0.34 -11.84
C ALA A 98 -19.39 -1.71 -11.17
N ASP A 99 -18.51 -2.54 -11.73
CA ASP A 99 -18.16 -3.80 -11.10
C ASP A 99 -17.55 -3.54 -9.71
N SER A 100 -17.96 -4.35 -8.74
CA SER A 100 -17.50 -4.26 -7.34
C SER A 100 -15.98 -4.36 -7.22
N ARG A 101 -15.34 -5.14 -8.10
CA ARG A 101 -13.87 -5.23 -8.15
C ARG A 101 -13.23 -3.94 -8.68
N ALA A 102 -13.83 -3.31 -9.68
CA ALA A 102 -13.31 -2.06 -10.23
C ALA A 102 -13.30 -0.93 -9.18
N LEU A 103 -14.31 -0.89 -8.30
CA LEU A 103 -14.36 0.08 -7.20
C LEU A 103 -13.26 -0.12 -6.14
N GLU A 104 -12.78 -1.36 -5.97
CA GLU A 104 -11.67 -1.66 -5.04
C GLU A 104 -10.30 -1.47 -5.69
N GLU A 105 -10.15 -1.90 -6.94
CA GLU A 105 -8.83 -2.07 -7.56
C GLU A 105 -8.43 -0.87 -8.44
N ASP A 106 -9.37 -0.12 -9.01
CA ASP A 106 -9.09 0.93 -9.99
C ASP A 106 -9.19 2.34 -9.37
N PRO A 107 -8.07 3.06 -9.20
CA PRO A 107 -8.08 4.46 -8.77
C PRO A 107 -8.82 5.40 -9.74
N GLN A 108 -8.88 5.06 -11.04
CA GLN A 108 -9.58 5.90 -12.03
C GLN A 108 -11.10 5.92 -11.78
N MET A 109 -11.66 4.87 -11.18
CA MET A 109 -13.06 4.85 -10.79
C MET A 109 -13.37 5.92 -9.74
N VAL A 110 -12.51 6.10 -8.74
CA VAL A 110 -12.66 7.15 -7.71
C VAL A 110 -12.62 8.54 -8.35
N VAL A 111 -11.69 8.77 -9.29
CA VAL A 111 -11.60 10.03 -10.04
C VAL A 111 -12.86 10.28 -10.87
N SER A 112 -13.44 9.23 -11.48
CA SER A 112 -14.68 9.34 -12.24
C SER A 112 -15.86 9.72 -11.34
N LEU A 113 -16.00 9.07 -10.17
CA LEU A 113 -17.02 9.37 -9.18
C LEU A 113 -16.85 10.80 -8.66
N PHE A 114 -15.61 11.22 -8.37
CA PHE A 114 -15.31 12.57 -7.93
C PHE A 114 -15.78 13.60 -8.95
N ARG A 115 -15.50 13.38 -10.23
CA ARG A 115 -15.97 14.25 -11.33
C ARG A 115 -17.50 14.26 -11.45
N LYS A 116 -18.14 13.10 -11.28
CA LYS A 116 -19.61 12.99 -11.28
C LYS A 116 -20.21 13.84 -10.15
N ILE A 117 -19.72 13.75 -8.91
CA ILE A 117 -20.26 14.57 -7.81
C ILE A 117 -19.94 16.06 -7.98
N MET A 118 -18.74 16.41 -8.47
CA MET A 118 -18.37 17.82 -8.76
C MET A 118 -19.30 18.48 -9.78
N SER A 119 -19.91 17.69 -10.67
CA SER A 119 -20.91 18.19 -11.62
C SER A 119 -22.26 18.53 -10.96
N ASN A 120 -22.35 18.37 -9.64
CA ASN A 120 -23.51 18.58 -8.78
C ASN A 120 -24.82 17.95 -9.30
N PRO A 121 -24.79 16.68 -9.77
CA PRO A 121 -26.00 16.00 -10.18
C PRO A 121 -26.92 15.83 -8.97
N PRO A 122 -28.24 15.87 -9.17
CA PRO A 122 -29.13 15.68 -8.06
C PRO A 122 -29.12 14.22 -7.61
N LEU A 123 -28.33 13.90 -6.57
CA LEU A 123 -28.53 12.67 -5.82
C LEU A 123 -29.95 12.68 -5.24
N GLU A 124 -30.69 11.61 -5.47
CA GLU A 124 -32.01 11.42 -4.90
C GLU A 124 -31.92 11.28 -3.38
N LEU A 125 -32.98 11.72 -2.68
CA LEU A 125 -33.04 11.67 -1.21
C LEU A 125 -32.89 10.24 -0.69
N ASP A 126 -33.46 9.26 -1.38
CA ASP A 126 -33.35 7.84 -1.02
C ASP A 126 -31.91 7.32 -1.15
N ALA A 127 -31.18 7.75 -2.18
CA ALA A 127 -29.76 7.42 -2.35
C ALA A 127 -28.91 8.04 -1.23
N MET A 128 -29.18 9.30 -0.87
CA MET A 128 -28.51 9.97 0.25
C MET A 128 -28.77 9.29 1.59
N ALA A 129 -30.02 8.90 1.85
CA ALA A 129 -30.39 8.18 3.06
C ALA A 129 -29.70 6.82 3.17
N ARG A 130 -29.64 6.07 2.06
CA ARG A 130 -28.90 4.79 2.00
C ARG A 130 -27.41 4.98 2.22
N LEU A 131 -26.80 5.99 1.60
CA LEU A 131 -25.38 6.32 1.80
C LEU A 131 -25.06 6.63 3.25
N LYS A 132 -25.92 7.42 3.90
CA LYS A 132 -25.78 7.75 5.33
C LYS A 132 -25.87 6.51 6.22
N ASP A 133 -26.82 5.62 5.95
CA ASP A 133 -26.95 4.34 6.68
C ASP A 133 -25.71 3.45 6.50
N VAL A 134 -25.25 3.27 5.25
CA VAL A 134 -24.05 2.48 4.93
C VAL A 134 -22.81 3.06 5.59
N ALA A 135 -22.66 4.39 5.59
CA ALA A 135 -21.56 5.09 6.27
C ALA A 135 -21.58 4.81 7.78
N GLY A 136 -22.75 4.91 8.41
CA GLY A 136 -22.92 4.60 9.83
C GLY A 136 -22.60 3.15 10.18
N ARG A 137 -23.06 2.19 9.36
CA ARG A 137 -22.78 0.75 9.55
C ARG A 137 -21.30 0.41 9.42
N ASN A 138 -20.58 1.09 8.52
CA ASN A 138 -19.17 0.79 8.23
C ASN A 138 -18.15 1.65 9.00
N LEU A 139 -18.59 2.68 9.71
CA LEU A 139 -17.70 3.61 10.41
C LEU A 139 -16.75 2.89 11.39
N THR A 140 -17.27 1.96 12.20
CA THR A 140 -16.46 1.19 13.14
C THR A 140 -15.39 0.36 12.42
N THR A 141 -15.77 -0.35 11.36
CA THR A 141 -14.83 -1.15 10.55
C THR A 141 -13.72 -0.29 9.96
N ILE A 142 -14.06 0.87 9.42
CA ILE A 142 -13.08 1.80 8.83
C ILE A 142 -12.15 2.36 9.92
N HIS A 143 -12.70 2.73 11.07
CA HIS A 143 -11.94 3.20 12.22
C HIS A 143 -10.95 2.14 12.73
N ASP A 144 -11.38 0.89 12.85
CA ASP A 144 -10.55 -0.21 13.36
C ASP A 144 -9.37 -0.56 12.44
N LEU A 145 -9.37 -0.07 11.20
CA LEU A 145 -8.28 -0.21 10.24
C LEU A 145 -7.23 0.91 10.28
N ILE A 146 -7.36 1.91 11.16
CA ILE A 146 -6.31 2.92 11.39
C ILE A 146 -4.91 2.29 11.63
N PRO A 147 -4.77 1.23 12.46
CA PRO A 147 -3.48 0.56 12.66
C PRO A 147 -2.96 -0.13 11.38
N VAL A 148 -3.85 -0.58 10.49
CA VAL A 148 -3.48 -1.17 9.20
C VAL A 148 -2.90 -0.11 8.27
N ALA A 149 -3.52 1.07 8.21
CA ALA A 149 -2.98 2.21 7.48
C ALA A 149 -1.64 2.70 8.05
N ALA A 150 -1.47 2.65 9.38
CA ALA A 150 -0.20 3.00 10.03
C ALA A 150 0.95 2.05 9.67
N GLN A 151 0.66 0.76 9.45
CA GLN A 151 1.66 -0.21 8.98
C GLN A 151 2.18 0.12 7.58
N LEU A 152 1.40 0.78 6.73
CA LEU A 152 1.85 1.22 5.42
C LEU A 152 2.81 2.41 5.51
N SER A 153 2.37 3.50 6.15
CA SER A 153 3.21 4.64 6.52
C SER A 153 2.42 5.66 7.35
N ALA A 154 3.12 6.62 7.96
CA ALA A 154 2.48 7.75 8.63
C ALA A 154 1.61 8.61 7.69
N LYS A 155 1.92 8.68 6.38
CA LYS A 155 1.10 9.40 5.39
C LYS A 155 -0.22 8.68 5.13
N HIS A 156 -0.17 7.35 4.95
CA HIS A 156 -1.38 6.53 4.77
C HIS A 156 -2.32 6.65 5.97
N MET A 157 -1.78 6.59 7.20
CA MET A 157 -2.57 6.78 8.42
C MET A 157 -3.28 8.14 8.46
N ARG A 158 -2.61 9.23 8.06
CA ARG A 158 -3.21 10.57 8.06
C ARG A 158 -4.39 10.67 7.09
N TRP A 159 -4.22 10.18 5.86
CA TRP A 159 -5.32 10.18 4.90
C TRP A 159 -6.43 9.22 5.31
N TRP A 160 -6.10 8.07 5.90
CA TRP A 160 -7.09 7.16 6.43
C TRP A 160 -7.94 7.78 7.57
N LEU A 161 -7.32 8.56 8.45
CA LEU A 161 -8.04 9.34 9.47
C LEU A 161 -8.98 10.36 8.83
N ALA A 162 -8.54 11.08 7.79
CA ALA A 162 -9.38 12.02 7.05
C ALA A 162 -10.57 11.33 6.37
N ILE A 163 -10.35 10.15 5.77
CA ILE A 163 -11.41 9.31 5.20
C ILE A 163 -12.40 8.89 6.29
N THR A 164 -11.92 8.36 7.41
CA THR A 164 -12.76 7.95 8.56
C THR A 164 -13.63 9.11 9.06
N GLU A 165 -13.04 10.29 9.17
CA GLU A 165 -13.74 11.50 9.59
C GLU A 165 -14.81 11.95 8.58
N SER A 166 -14.51 11.89 7.28
CA SER A 166 -15.50 12.20 6.24
C SER A 166 -16.67 11.21 6.24
N VAL A 167 -16.43 9.93 6.53
CA VAL A 167 -17.47 8.90 6.70
C VAL A 167 -18.32 9.19 7.93
N ARG A 168 -17.71 9.63 9.03
CA ARG A 168 -18.45 10.09 10.21
C ARG A 168 -19.36 11.27 9.89
N HIS A 169 -18.84 12.30 9.21
CA HIS A 169 -19.65 13.43 8.77
C HIS A 169 -20.79 13.02 7.84
N LEU A 170 -20.54 12.07 6.93
CA LEU A 170 -21.58 11.52 6.05
C LEU A 170 -22.68 10.81 6.86
N SER A 171 -22.30 10.04 7.88
CA SER A 171 -23.25 9.34 8.75
C SER A 171 -24.08 10.30 9.63
N GLU A 172 -23.54 11.46 9.99
CA GLU A 172 -24.19 12.44 10.87
C GLU A 172 -25.00 13.50 10.09
N ALA A 173 -24.73 13.67 8.79
CA ALA A 173 -25.30 14.73 7.96
C ALA A 173 -26.84 14.81 8.03
N THR A 174 -27.38 16.00 8.27
CA THR A 174 -28.83 16.23 8.44
C THR A 174 -29.49 16.86 7.21
N ASP A 175 -28.68 17.37 6.29
CA ASP A 175 -29.15 18.06 5.10
C ASP A 175 -28.33 17.66 3.87
N ARG A 176 -28.88 18.00 2.71
CA ARG A 176 -28.30 17.68 1.41
C ARG A 176 -26.90 18.26 1.22
N SER A 177 -26.66 19.48 1.70
CA SER A 177 -25.38 20.15 1.53
C SER A 177 -24.28 19.47 2.35
N ALA A 178 -24.60 19.04 3.57
CA ALA A 178 -23.70 18.29 4.43
C ALA A 178 -23.34 16.92 3.82
N VAL A 179 -24.32 16.19 3.25
CA VAL A 179 -24.06 14.93 2.54
C VAL A 179 -23.09 15.14 1.37
N THR A 180 -23.36 16.13 0.51
CA THR A 180 -22.50 16.43 -0.65
C THR A 180 -21.09 16.85 -0.21
N ALA A 181 -20.97 17.70 0.81
CA ALA A 181 -19.68 18.12 1.34
C ALA A 181 -18.87 16.95 1.93
N ALA A 182 -19.51 16.07 2.68
CA ALA A 182 -18.87 14.88 3.24
C ALA A 182 -18.41 13.91 2.14
N LEU A 183 -19.23 13.69 1.11
CA LEU A 183 -18.86 12.87 -0.05
C LEU A 183 -17.67 13.46 -0.84
N HIS A 184 -17.60 14.79 -0.97
CA HIS A 184 -16.44 15.44 -1.59
C HIS A 184 -15.17 15.20 -0.79
N GLN A 185 -15.21 15.40 0.53
CA GLN A 185 -14.06 15.18 1.41
C GLN A 185 -13.63 13.71 1.39
N PHE A 186 -14.59 12.80 1.38
CA PHE A 186 -14.36 11.36 1.29
C PHE A 186 -13.61 10.98 0.02
N LEU A 187 -14.13 11.37 -1.14
CA LEU A 187 -13.49 11.02 -2.42
C LEU A 187 -12.15 11.74 -2.63
N ALA A 188 -12.01 12.98 -2.17
CA ALA A 188 -10.74 13.69 -2.21
C ALA A 188 -9.69 13.00 -1.33
N GLY A 189 -10.05 12.63 -0.10
CA GLY A 189 -9.16 11.90 0.80
C GLY A 189 -8.78 10.51 0.26
N LEU A 190 -9.71 9.83 -0.40
CA LEU A 190 -9.44 8.55 -1.06
C LEU A 190 -8.49 8.71 -2.26
N GLY A 191 -8.71 9.71 -3.12
CA GLY A 191 -7.80 9.99 -4.24
C GLY A 191 -6.37 10.25 -3.77
N GLU A 192 -6.19 11.08 -2.75
CA GLU A 192 -4.88 11.37 -2.17
C GLU A 192 -4.24 10.15 -1.49
N PHE A 193 -5.06 9.26 -0.90
CA PHE A 193 -4.59 8.00 -0.34
C PHE A 193 -4.06 7.05 -1.43
N ASP A 194 -4.70 7.01 -2.60
CA ASP A 194 -4.35 6.12 -3.71
C ASP A 194 -3.06 6.53 -4.43
N GLU A 195 -2.78 7.82 -4.47
CA GLU A 195 -1.56 8.38 -5.08
C GLU A 195 -0.29 8.12 -4.25
N LEU A 196 -0.43 7.65 -3.00
CA LEU A 196 0.73 7.34 -2.17
C LEU A 196 1.55 6.15 -2.72
N GLU A 197 2.86 6.19 -2.50
CA GLU A 197 3.77 5.09 -2.86
C GLU A 197 3.80 3.96 -1.80
N LEU A 198 3.91 2.71 -2.29
CA LEU A 198 4.11 1.47 -1.50
C LEU A 198 5.57 0.99 -1.43
#